data_AF-X1PEB5-F1
#
_entry.id   AF-X1PEB5-F1
#
_cell.length_a   1.000
_cell.length_b   1.000
_cell.length_c   1.000
_cell.angle_alpha   90.00
_cell.angle_beta   90.00
_cell.angle_gamma   90.00
#
_symmetry.space_group_name_H-M   'P 1'
#
loop_
_entity.id
_entity.type
_entity.pdbx_description
1 polymer ?
#
loop_
_entity_poly.entity_id
_entity_poly.type
_entity_poly.pdbx_seq_one_letter_code
_entity_poly.pdbx_strand_id
1 'polypeptide(L)'
;MDEYEVNEGGALAAPKGEVSGEIEALEEATKKVGALFSPEGIIMLSMALLVDGGELLFEFIPGAGQIISIAIDIFAVLFFGFWMWFFRSKRAKITPKAAVSRAKVLQWGKRMKWLRPLCFLIELIPIGSSFLPFWILIVYLELVYE
;
A
#
# COMPACT_ATOMS: atom_id res chain seq x y z
N MET A 1 8.44 5.79 37.63
CA MET A 1 9.56 5.98 38.59
C MET A 1 10.49 4.87 38.21
N ASP A 2 11.36 5.17 37.26
CA ASP A 2 11.99 4.15 36.43
C ASP A 2 13.26 3.70 37.12
N GLU A 3 13.38 2.39 37.34
CA GLU A 3 14.52 1.77 37.99
C GLU A 3 15.71 1.81 37.02
N TYR A 4 16.71 2.62 37.35
CA TYR A 4 17.99 2.63 36.66
C TYR A 4 18.93 1.65 37.36
N GLU A 5 19.27 0.54 36.71
CA GLU A 5 20.39 -0.30 37.14
C GLU A 5 21.71 0.43 36.84
N VAL A 6 22.42 0.81 37.89
CA VAL A 6 23.76 1.40 37.82
C VAL A 6 24.77 0.27 37.65
N ASN A 7 25.44 0.22 36.50
CA ASN A 7 26.53 -0.74 36.27
C ASN A 7 27.83 -0.22 36.91
N GLU A 8 28.69 -1.13 37.40
CA GLU A 8 29.86 -0.83 38.27
C GLU A 8 30.96 0.05 37.64
N GLY A 9 30.77 0.53 36.40
CA GLY A 9 31.70 1.40 35.68
C GLY A 9 31.34 2.89 35.66
N GLY A 10 30.26 3.33 36.31
CA GLY A 10 29.88 4.76 36.36
C GLY A 10 29.46 5.39 35.02
N ALA A 11 29.35 4.60 33.96
CA ALA A 11 28.74 5.02 32.70
C ALA A 11 27.24 4.72 32.75
N LEU A 12 26.42 5.77 32.59
CA LEU A 12 24.97 5.65 32.38
C LEU A 12 24.73 4.61 31.27
N ALA A 13 24.10 3.49 31.62
CA ALA A 13 23.70 2.49 30.64
C ALA A 13 22.76 3.15 29.64
N ALA A 14 23.20 3.30 28.39
CA ALA A 14 22.35 3.83 27.34
C ALA A 14 21.07 2.95 27.24
N PRO A 15 19.87 3.54 27.12
CA PRO A 15 18.62 2.78 27.00
C PRO A 15 18.64 2.00 25.68
N LYS A 16 19.14 0.76 25.73
CA LYS A 16 19.32 -0.11 24.55
C LYS A 16 18.00 -0.56 23.93
N GLY A 17 16.89 -0.48 24.67
CA GLY A 17 15.58 -0.97 24.24
C GLY A 17 14.77 0.02 23.40
N GLU A 18 14.61 1.27 23.86
CA GLU A 18 13.79 2.28 23.17
C GLU A 18 14.43 2.77 21.87
N VAL A 19 15.74 3.05 21.90
CA VAL A 19 16.46 3.58 20.73
C VAL A 19 16.47 2.59 19.57
N SER A 20 16.51 1.28 19.86
CA SER A 20 16.48 0.25 18.81
C SER A 20 15.12 0.16 18.13
N GLY A 21 14.02 0.31 18.87
CA GLY A 21 12.67 0.26 18.32
C GLY A 21 12.31 1.49 17.48
N GLU A 22 12.75 2.67 17.91
CA GLU A 22 12.55 3.91 17.16
C GLU A 22 13.32 3.91 15.83
N ILE A 23 14.57 3.43 15.83
CA ILE A 23 15.38 3.33 14.60
C ILE A 23 14.74 2.36 13.60
N GLU A 24 14.26 1.19 14.05
CA GLU A 24 13.57 0.23 13.19
C GLU A 24 12.27 0.80 12.61
N ALA A 25 11.48 1.53 13.42
CA ALA A 25 10.26 2.19 12.96
C ALA A 25 10.56 3.27 11.91
N LEU A 26 11.63 4.04 12.10
CA LEU A 26 12.06 5.09 11.19
C LEU A 26 12.56 4.53 9.85
N GLU A 27 13.30 3.42 9.89
CA GLU A 27 13.76 2.70 8.70
C GLU A 27 12.57 2.12 7.92
N GLU A 28 11.59 1.54 8.62
CA GLU A 28 10.36 1.03 8.00
C GLU A 28 9.56 2.17 7.35
N ALA A 29 9.38 3.30 8.03
CA ALA A 29 8.70 4.46 7.48
C ALA A 29 9.41 5.02 6.23
N THR A 30 10.73 5.16 6.29
CA THR A 30 11.54 5.66 5.17
C THR A 30 11.44 4.75 3.95
N LYS A 31 11.43 3.43 4.18
CA LYS A 31 11.25 2.44 3.11
C LYS A 31 9.86 2.51 2.47
N LYS A 32 8.80 2.67 3.27
CA LYS A 32 7.43 2.83 2.77
C LYS A 32 7.28 4.10 1.92
N VAL A 33 7.82 5.22 2.42
CA VAL A 33 7.86 6.49 1.67
C VAL A 33 8.66 6.33 0.38
N GLY A 34 9.82 5.67 0.44
CA GLY A 34 10.63 5.38 -0.75
C GLY A 34 9.93 4.55 -1.82
N ALA A 35 9.04 3.63 -1.43
CA ALA A 35 8.23 2.86 -2.37
C ALA A 35 7.17 3.74 -3.07
N LEU A 36 6.51 4.63 -2.34
CA LEU A 36 5.50 5.56 -2.88
C LEU A 36 6.10 6.57 -3.87
N PHE A 37 7.31 7.07 -3.58
CA PHE A 37 8.03 8.02 -4.45
C PHE A 37 8.96 7.36 -5.46
N SER A 38 8.92 6.03 -5.58
CA SER A 38 9.59 5.35 -6.69
C SER A 38 8.93 5.77 -8.02
N PRO A 39 9.66 5.77 -9.15
CA PRO A 39 9.06 6.11 -10.45
C PRO A 39 7.82 5.25 -10.77
N GLU A 40 7.85 3.98 -10.37
CA GLU A 40 6.72 3.05 -10.46
C GLU A 40 5.55 3.48 -9.55
N GLY A 41 5.84 3.82 -8.29
CA GLY A 41 4.84 4.31 -7.34
C GLY A 41 4.16 5.60 -7.78
N ILE A 42 4.93 6.56 -8.32
CA ILE A 42 4.40 7.82 -8.85
C ILE A 42 3.44 7.56 -10.02
N ILE A 43 3.84 6.71 -10.98
CA ILE A 43 3.00 6.38 -12.13
C ILE A 43 1.70 5.70 -11.67
N MET A 44 1.79 4.71 -10.78
CA MET A 44 0.62 3.98 -10.32
C MET A 44 -0.33 4.83 -9.48
N LEU A 45 0.20 5.62 -8.54
CA LEU A 45 -0.62 6.52 -7.70
C LEU A 45 -1.28 7.61 -8.54
N SER A 46 -0.56 8.17 -9.52
CA SER A 46 -1.13 9.18 -10.42
C SER A 46 -2.26 8.58 -11.26
N MET A 47 -2.09 7.36 -11.79
CA MET A 47 -3.14 6.68 -12.55
C MET A 47 -4.34 6.36 -11.67
N ALA A 48 -4.12 5.88 -10.44
CA ALA A 48 -5.21 5.59 -9.51
C ALA A 48 -6.01 6.84 -9.16
N LEU A 49 -5.32 7.97 -8.94
CA LEU A 49 -5.97 9.27 -8.73
C LEU A 49 -6.78 9.71 -9.96
N LEU A 50 -6.30 9.46 -11.17
CA LEU A 50 -7.04 9.77 -12.40
C LEU A 50 -8.28 8.89 -12.56
N VAL A 51 -8.21 7.62 -12.15
CA VAL A 51 -9.35 6.69 -12.18
C VAL A 51 -10.39 7.10 -11.13
N ASP A 52 -10.01 7.16 -9.85
CA ASP A 52 -10.89 7.56 -8.74
C ASP A 52 -11.49 8.97 -8.98
N GLY A 53 -10.66 9.91 -9.40
CA GLY A 53 -11.11 11.28 -9.70
C GLY A 53 -11.95 11.36 -10.97
N GLY A 54 -11.67 10.53 -11.97
CA GLY A 54 -12.45 10.44 -13.20
C GLY A 54 -13.86 9.93 -12.92
N GLU A 55 -13.98 8.82 -12.19
CA GLU A 55 -15.25 8.26 -11.75
C GLU A 55 -16.12 9.31 -11.05
N LEU A 56 -15.55 9.99 -10.04
CA LEU A 56 -16.22 11.05 -9.30
C LEU A 56 -16.68 12.21 -10.20
N LEU A 57 -15.88 12.62 -11.18
CA LEU A 57 -16.23 13.71 -12.09
C LEU A 57 -17.37 13.33 -13.06
N PHE A 58 -17.39 12.09 -13.55
CA PHE A 58 -18.40 11.64 -14.51
C PHE A 58 -19.73 11.30 -13.85
N GLU A 59 -19.75 10.95 -12.56
CA GLU A 59 -20.98 10.69 -11.81
C GLU A 59 -21.95 11.89 -11.80
N PHE A 60 -21.43 13.11 -11.88
CA PHE A 60 -22.24 14.33 -11.95
C PHE A 60 -23.03 14.51 -13.26
N ILE A 61 -22.81 13.65 -14.27
CA ILE A 61 -23.51 13.71 -15.56
C ILE A 61 -24.72 12.75 -15.53
N PRO A 62 -25.97 13.25 -15.42
CA PRO A 62 -27.14 12.38 -15.39
C PRO A 62 -27.31 11.59 -16.70
N GLY A 63 -27.57 10.28 -16.59
CA GLY A 63 -27.82 9.38 -17.72
C GLY A 63 -26.57 8.83 -18.41
N ALA A 64 -25.55 9.66 -18.66
CA ALA A 64 -24.30 9.22 -19.30
C ALA A 64 -23.20 8.83 -18.31
N GLY A 65 -23.20 9.42 -17.11
CA GLY A 65 -22.16 9.23 -16.09
C GLY A 65 -21.96 7.78 -15.71
N GLN A 66 -23.05 7.03 -15.50
CA GLN A 66 -22.97 5.64 -15.08
C GLN A 66 -22.36 4.71 -16.16
N ILE A 67 -22.63 4.97 -17.44
CA ILE A 67 -22.03 4.18 -18.54
C ILE A 67 -20.53 4.46 -18.64
N ILE A 68 -20.13 5.72 -18.49
CA ILE A 68 -18.73 6.15 -18.53
C ILE A 68 -17.97 5.61 -17.32
N SER A 69 -18.58 5.65 -16.13
CA SER A 69 -18.06 5.07 -14.88
C SER A 69 -17.70 3.59 -15.07
N ILE A 70 -18.67 2.78 -15.51
CA ILE A 70 -18.45 1.34 -15.76
C ILE A 70 -17.31 1.11 -16.77
N ALA A 71 -17.22 1.95 -17.81
CA ALA A 71 -16.13 1.83 -18.79
C ALA A 71 -14.75 2.15 -18.19
N ILE A 72 -14.68 3.16 -17.31
CA ILE A 72 -13.46 3.52 -16.58
C ILE A 72 -13.06 2.39 -15.63
N ASP A 73 -14.01 1.80 -14.91
CA ASP A 73 -13.72 0.70 -13.98
C ASP A 73 -13.20 -0.53 -14.72
N ILE A 74 -13.82 -0.91 -15.84
CA ILE A 74 -13.31 -2.00 -16.69
C ILE A 74 -11.89 -1.71 -17.16
N PHE A 75 -11.61 -0.47 -17.59
CA PHE A 75 -10.27 -0.08 -18.02
C PHE A 75 -9.26 -0.14 -16.87
N ALA A 76 -9.64 0.33 -15.67
CA ALA A 76 -8.83 0.27 -14.47
C ALA A 76 -8.55 -1.18 -14.05
N VAL A 77 -9.55 -2.06 -14.10
CA VAL A 77 -9.38 -3.50 -13.86
C VAL A 77 -8.34 -4.09 -14.80
N LEU A 78 -8.47 -3.82 -16.10
CA LEU A 78 -7.54 -4.34 -17.09
C LEU A 78 -6.14 -3.77 -16.90
N PHE A 79 -6.01 -2.47 -16.66
CA PHE A 79 -4.72 -1.80 -16.52
C PHE A 79 -4.00 -2.24 -15.23
N PHE A 80 -4.62 -2.09 -14.07
CA PHE A 80 -4.03 -2.48 -12.78
C PHE A 80 -3.86 -3.99 -12.66
N GLY A 81 -4.85 -4.77 -13.13
CA GLY A 81 -4.77 -6.23 -13.19
C GLY A 81 -3.60 -6.70 -14.05
N PHE A 82 -3.46 -6.15 -15.25
CA PHE A 82 -2.33 -6.44 -16.14
C PHE A 82 -0.99 -6.03 -15.51
N TRP A 83 -0.92 -4.83 -14.92
CA TRP A 83 0.30 -4.34 -14.29
C TRP A 83 0.79 -5.25 -13.17
N MET A 84 -0.09 -5.57 -12.21
CA MET A 84 0.22 -6.47 -11.10
C MET A 84 0.64 -7.84 -11.60
N TRP A 85 -0.03 -8.38 -12.62
CA TRP A 85 0.33 -9.67 -13.19
C TRP A 85 1.71 -9.65 -13.87
N PHE A 86 1.99 -8.63 -14.68
CA PHE A 86 3.17 -8.58 -15.54
C PHE A 86 4.45 -8.16 -14.81
N PHE A 87 4.40 -7.08 -14.03
CA PHE A 87 5.58 -6.50 -13.38
C PHE A 87 5.95 -7.23 -12.08
N ARG A 88 4.96 -7.81 -11.39
CA ARG A 88 5.19 -8.41 -10.07
C ARG A 88 5.58 -9.87 -10.10
N SER A 89 5.05 -10.65 -11.05
CA SER A 89 5.42 -12.08 -11.20
C SER A 89 6.92 -12.30 -11.45
N LYS A 90 7.68 -11.26 -11.81
CA LYS A 90 9.11 -11.35 -12.16
C LYS A 90 10.09 -10.88 -11.08
N ARG A 91 9.65 -10.35 -9.93
CA ARG A 91 10.55 -9.78 -8.89
C ARG A 91 10.75 -10.62 -7.62
N ALA A 92 10.30 -11.87 -7.57
CA ALA A 92 10.52 -12.75 -6.42
C ALA A 92 11.93 -13.38 -6.39
N LYS A 93 12.98 -12.58 -6.18
CA LYS A 93 14.28 -13.08 -5.67
C LYS A 93 14.43 -12.62 -4.23
N ILE A 94 13.94 -13.44 -3.31
CA ILE A 94 14.04 -13.19 -1.87
C ILE A 94 15.47 -13.48 -1.43
N THR A 95 16.23 -12.44 -1.08
CA THR A 95 17.50 -12.58 -0.36
C THR A 95 17.23 -12.92 1.12
N PRO A 96 17.91 -13.93 1.70
CA PRO A 96 17.59 -14.49 3.01
C PRO A 96 17.73 -13.50 4.18
N LYS A 97 18.59 -12.48 4.08
CA LYS A 97 18.78 -11.46 5.13
C LYS A 97 17.58 -10.55 5.36
N ALA A 98 16.69 -10.39 4.37
CA ALA A 98 15.49 -9.54 4.49
C ALA A 98 14.25 -10.31 4.99
N ALA A 99 14.35 -11.63 5.23
CA ALA A 99 13.21 -12.47 5.58
C ALA A 99 12.73 -12.29 7.03
N VAL A 100 13.63 -11.92 7.95
CA VAL A 100 13.33 -11.83 9.38
C VAL A 100 12.57 -10.53 9.71
N SER A 101 13.00 -9.38 9.21
CA SER A 101 12.28 -8.10 9.39
C SER A 101 10.97 -8.03 8.59
N ARG A 102 10.88 -8.78 7.48
CA ARG A 102 9.65 -8.85 6.68
C ARG A 102 8.61 -9.82 7.22
N ALA A 103 8.87 -10.63 8.24
CA ALA A 103 7.92 -11.67 8.68
C ALA A 103 6.55 -11.10 9.12
N LYS A 104 6.54 -9.98 9.86
CA LYS A 104 5.30 -9.29 10.28
C LYS A 104 4.59 -8.61 9.10
N VAL A 105 5.35 -7.93 8.23
CA VAL A 105 4.80 -7.27 7.03
C VAL A 105 4.26 -8.30 6.03
N LEU A 106 4.92 -9.45 5.86
CA LEU A 106 4.44 -10.56 5.03
C LEU A 106 3.17 -11.21 5.61
N GLN A 107 3.05 -11.31 6.93
CA GLN A 107 1.83 -11.83 7.55
C GLN A 107 0.63 -10.90 7.31
N TRP A 108 0.85 -9.58 7.41
CA TRP A 108 -0.16 -8.59 7.06
C TRP A 108 -0.47 -8.58 5.57
N GLY A 109 0.56 -8.61 4.72
CA GLY A 109 0.40 -8.75 3.27
C GLY A 109 -0.42 -9.99 2.90
N LYS A 110 -0.14 -11.16 3.52
CA LYS A 110 -0.93 -12.39 3.35
C LYS A 110 -2.39 -12.23 3.78
N ARG A 111 -2.66 -11.54 4.90
CA ARG A 111 -4.03 -11.27 5.36
C ARG A 111 -4.76 -10.28 4.44
N MET A 112 -4.04 -9.32 3.85
CA MET A 112 -4.60 -8.31 2.95
C MET A 112 -4.75 -8.79 1.49
N LYS A 113 -4.29 -9.99 1.14
CA LYS A 113 -4.52 -10.58 -0.20
C LYS A 113 -6.01 -10.72 -0.54
N TRP A 114 -6.87 -10.86 0.46
CA TRP A 114 -8.32 -10.97 0.26
C TRP A 114 -9.01 -9.62 0.10
N LEU A 115 -8.39 -8.52 0.57
CA LEU A 115 -8.88 -7.16 0.34
C LEU A 115 -8.79 -6.76 -1.13
N ARG A 116 -7.83 -7.30 -1.89
CA ARG A 116 -7.69 -7.01 -3.33
C ARG A 116 -8.93 -7.40 -4.13
N PRO A 117 -9.31 -8.69 -4.21
CA PRO A 117 -10.50 -9.08 -4.96
C PRO A 117 -11.76 -8.43 -4.40
N LEU A 118 -11.80 -8.15 -3.09
CA LEU A 118 -12.93 -7.45 -2.48
C LEU A 118 -13.05 -6.00 -2.98
N CYS A 119 -11.96 -5.23 -3.00
CA CYS A 119 -11.96 -3.87 -3.56
C CYS A 119 -12.34 -3.87 -5.04
N PHE A 120 -11.81 -4.82 -5.83
CA PHE A 120 -12.21 -4.99 -7.24
C PHE A 120 -13.70 -5.28 -7.43
N LEU A 121 -14.29 -6.10 -6.54
CA LEU A 121 -15.70 -6.47 -6.63
C LEU A 121 -16.62 -5.34 -6.16
N ILE A 122 -16.20 -4.57 -5.16
CA ILE A 122 -16.96 -3.41 -4.67
C ILE A 122 -16.95 -2.29 -5.72
N GLU A 123 -15.82 -2.05 -6.36
CA GLU A 123 -15.69 -1.10 -7.48
C GLU A 123 -16.60 -1.45 -8.65
N LEU A 124 -16.76 -2.74 -8.97
CA LEU A 124 -17.67 -3.16 -10.04
C LEU A 124 -19.16 -2.90 -9.74
N ILE A 125 -19.51 -2.52 -8.51
CA ILE A 125 -20.89 -2.25 -8.08
C ILE A 125 -21.10 -0.73 -8.08
N PRO A 126 -21.82 -0.16 -9.07
CA PRO A 126 -21.97 1.28 -9.25
C PRO A 126 -22.86 1.96 -8.19
N ILE A 127 -23.19 1.27 -7.10
CA ILE A 127 -24.07 1.75 -6.01
C ILE A 127 -23.25 2.10 -4.75
N GLY A 128 -21.99 1.65 -4.67
CA GLY A 128 -21.15 1.84 -3.47
C GLY A 128 -19.69 2.19 -3.74
N SER A 129 -19.26 2.26 -5.00
CA SER A 129 -17.88 2.60 -5.40
C SER A 129 -17.59 4.11 -5.29
N SER A 130 -18.53 4.97 -5.69
CA SER A 130 -18.25 6.36 -6.04
C SER A 130 -17.71 7.29 -4.94
N PHE A 131 -17.71 6.85 -3.68
CA PHE A 131 -17.25 7.66 -2.54
C PHE A 131 -15.91 7.24 -1.96
N LEU A 132 -15.43 6.04 -2.30
CA LEU A 132 -14.21 5.49 -1.70
C LEU A 132 -13.15 5.36 -2.79
N PRO A 133 -11.96 5.98 -2.62
CA PRO A 133 -10.89 5.90 -3.60
C PRO A 133 -10.20 4.51 -3.54
N PHE A 134 -10.93 3.46 -3.92
CA PHE A 134 -10.47 2.10 -3.77
C PHE A 134 -9.31 1.80 -4.72
N TRP A 135 -9.20 2.48 -5.87
CA TRP A 135 -8.06 2.32 -6.76
C TRP A 135 -6.77 2.85 -6.12
N ILE A 136 -6.80 4.03 -5.51
CA ILE A 136 -5.67 4.55 -4.72
C ILE A 136 -5.34 3.60 -3.57
N LEU A 137 -6.35 3.06 -2.87
CA LEU A 137 -6.14 2.14 -1.76
C LEU A 137 -5.46 0.84 -2.22
N ILE A 138 -5.90 0.26 -3.34
CA ILE A 138 -5.28 -0.93 -3.93
C ILE A 138 -3.82 -0.64 -4.25
N VAL A 139 -3.52 0.46 -4.94
CA VAL A 139 -2.15 0.83 -5.31
C VAL A 139 -1.28 1.10 -4.08
N TYR A 140 -1.83 1.78 -3.07
CA TYR A 140 -1.12 2.02 -1.81
C TYR A 140 -0.78 0.71 -1.11
N LEU A 141 -1.74 -0.20 -0.99
CA LEU A 141 -1.52 -1.52 -0.38
C LEU A 141 -0.49 -2.33 -1.17
N GLU A 142 -0.53 -2.23 -2.49
CA GLU A 142 0.39 -2.89 -3.42
C GLU A 142 1.82 -2.39 -3.31
N LEU A 143 2.02 -1.08 -3.13
CA LEU A 143 3.34 -0.45 -3.00
C LEU A 143 3.95 -0.62 -1.61
N VAL A 144 3.12 -0.60 -0.57
CA VAL A 144 3.58 -0.52 0.82
C VAL A 144 3.75 -1.89 1.47
N TYR A 145 2.86 -2.84 1.21
CA TYR A 145 2.76 -4.10 1.98
C TYR A 145 3.28 -5.34 1.25
N GLU A 146 3.73 -5.20 0.02
CA GLU A 146 4.19 -6.33 -0.78
C GLU A 146 5.58 -6.04 -1.39
#